data_AF-A0A4P6K027-F1
#
_entry.id   AF-A0A4P6K027-F1
#
_cell.length_a   1.000
_cell.length_b   1.000
_cell.length_c   1.000
_cell.angle_alpha   90.00
_cell.angle_beta   90.00
_cell.angle_gamma   90.00
#
_symmetry.space_group_name_H-M   'P 1'
#
loop_
_entity.id
_entity.type
_entity.pdbx_description
1 polymer ?
#
loop_
_entity_poly.entity_id
_entity_poly.type
_entity_poly.pdbx_seq_one_letter_code
_entity_poly.pdbx_strand_id
1 'polypeptide(L)'
;MRCRDAKRWLDARRESNPEQADDSALQEHLQKCAACRAFEQQQRRIDHLFCATVPAPRRVSTSISTDQIMRAIQQQKKITQQLEDIHQQQQNRVARLRTVGTAVAAIGFFTLSSIPLLLLAVTIIQTDLAVQILSLLNGVIDILIILAQYLQAGLTLVTRNNWLLSGIAFAVVVMMGMWLRLMRTPQEA
;
A
#
# COMPACT_ATOMS: atom_id res chain seq x y z
N MET A 1 -10.21 -37.77 -41.43
CA MET A 1 -10.13 -36.61 -40.52
C MET A 1 -8.94 -35.75 -40.93
N ARG A 2 -9.08 -34.41 -41.02
CA ARG A 2 -7.93 -33.53 -41.30
C ARG A 2 -7.17 -33.25 -40.00
N CYS A 3 -5.86 -33.07 -40.05
CA CYS A 3 -5.03 -32.86 -38.84
C CYS A 3 -5.47 -31.65 -37.99
N ARG A 4 -6.04 -30.61 -38.63
CA ARG A 4 -6.61 -29.44 -37.94
C ARG A 4 -7.80 -29.81 -37.05
N ASP A 5 -8.64 -30.73 -37.53
CA ASP A 5 -9.84 -31.17 -36.80
C ASP A 5 -9.44 -32.14 -35.67
N ALA A 6 -8.44 -32.98 -35.91
CA ALA A 6 -7.87 -33.86 -34.88
C ALA A 6 -7.23 -33.07 -33.73
N LYS A 7 -6.53 -31.98 -34.04
CA LYS A 7 -5.94 -31.09 -33.02
C LYS A 7 -7.00 -30.38 -32.18
N ARG A 8 -8.05 -29.83 -32.82
CA ARG A 8 -9.20 -29.23 -32.12
C ARG A 8 -9.92 -30.22 -31.22
N TRP A 9 -10.02 -31.48 -31.64
CA TRP A 9 -10.58 -32.55 -30.84
C TRP A 9 -9.74 -32.88 -29.60
N LEU A 10 -8.41 -32.91 -29.73
CA LEU A 10 -7.49 -33.09 -28.59
C LEU A 10 -7.59 -31.94 -27.58
N ASP A 11 -7.73 -30.71 -28.06
CA ASP A 11 -7.90 -29.54 -27.19
C ASP A 11 -9.26 -29.56 -26.47
N ALA A 12 -10.35 -29.90 -27.18
CA ALA A 12 -11.68 -30.04 -26.57
C ALA A 12 -11.73 -31.17 -25.52
N ARG A 13 -11.03 -32.29 -25.77
CA ARG A 13 -10.91 -33.42 -24.83
C ARG A 13 -10.20 -33.05 -23.53
N ARG A 14 -9.36 -32.01 -23.52
CA ARG A 14 -8.68 -31.52 -22.30
C ARG A 14 -9.62 -30.70 -21.40
N GLU A 15 -10.58 -29.99 -22.00
CA GLU A 15 -11.52 -29.12 -21.27
C GLU A 15 -12.74 -29.89 -20.74
N SER A 16 -13.16 -30.97 -21.42
CA SER A 16 -14.28 -31.83 -21.01
C SER A 16 -13.80 -33.13 -20.35
N ASN A 17 -14.52 -33.61 -19.32
CA ASN A 17 -14.25 -34.89 -18.64
C ASN A 17 -14.15 -36.06 -19.66
N PRO A 18 -13.12 -36.93 -19.61
CA PRO A 18 -12.71 -37.79 -20.73
C PRO A 18 -13.60 -39.02 -21.01
N GLU A 19 -14.79 -39.11 -20.41
CA GLU A 19 -15.52 -40.38 -20.31
C GLU A 19 -16.62 -40.62 -21.36
N GLN A 20 -16.86 -39.73 -22.33
CA GLN A 20 -18.08 -39.84 -23.15
C GLN A 20 -17.98 -39.58 -24.66
N ALA A 21 -16.80 -39.49 -25.25
CA ALA A 21 -16.69 -39.20 -26.68
C ALA A 21 -16.12 -40.39 -27.49
N ASP A 22 -16.75 -40.70 -28.63
CA ASP A 22 -16.39 -41.74 -29.59
C ASP A 22 -14.92 -41.56 -30.10
N ASP A 23 -13.98 -42.20 -29.40
CA ASP A 23 -12.53 -42.02 -29.55
C ASP A 23 -11.91 -42.80 -30.72
N SER A 24 -12.67 -43.66 -31.38
CA SER A 24 -12.18 -44.61 -32.38
C SER A 24 -11.58 -43.91 -33.62
N ALA A 25 -12.24 -42.88 -34.13
CA ALA A 25 -11.82 -42.14 -35.31
C ALA A 25 -10.56 -41.27 -35.07
N LEU A 26 -10.42 -40.74 -33.85
CA LEU A 26 -9.25 -39.95 -33.45
C LEU A 26 -8.03 -40.86 -33.26
N GLN A 27 -8.24 -42.02 -32.63
CA GLN A 27 -7.18 -42.99 -32.38
C GLN A 27 -6.62 -43.59 -33.68
N GLU A 28 -7.47 -43.86 -34.66
CA GLU A 28 -7.04 -44.29 -36.00
C GLU A 28 -6.22 -43.21 -36.72
N HIS A 29 -6.56 -41.93 -36.52
CA HIS A 29 -5.79 -40.81 -37.08
C HIS A 29 -4.42 -40.63 -36.41
N LEU A 30 -4.33 -40.80 -35.10
CA LEU A 30 -3.07 -40.74 -34.34
C LEU A 30 -2.11 -41.89 -34.70
N GLN A 31 -2.65 -43.04 -35.10
CA GLN A 31 -1.83 -44.14 -35.65
C GLN A 31 -1.25 -43.79 -37.02
N LYS A 32 -1.99 -43.07 -37.87
CA LYS A 32 -1.59 -42.73 -39.23
C LYS A 32 -0.75 -41.44 -39.34
N CYS A 33 -0.90 -40.49 -38.42
CA CYS A 33 -0.24 -39.19 -38.48
C CYS A 33 0.80 -38.99 -37.36
N ALA A 34 2.08 -38.95 -37.72
CA ALA A 34 3.18 -38.72 -36.78
C ALA A 34 3.14 -37.31 -36.14
N ALA A 35 2.68 -36.29 -36.87
CA ALA A 35 2.61 -34.92 -36.39
C ALA A 35 1.57 -34.75 -35.26
N CYS A 36 0.39 -35.37 -35.41
CA CYS A 36 -0.64 -35.34 -34.36
C CYS A 36 -0.23 -36.15 -33.13
N ARG A 37 0.52 -37.25 -33.31
CA ARG A 37 1.08 -38.04 -32.21
C ARG A 37 2.12 -37.26 -31.40
N ALA A 38 3.04 -36.57 -32.08
CA ALA A 38 4.03 -35.72 -31.42
C ALA A 38 3.36 -34.59 -30.62
N PHE A 39 2.28 -34.02 -31.16
CA PHE A 39 1.50 -32.98 -30.49
C PHE A 39 0.84 -33.49 -29.19
N GLU A 40 0.18 -34.65 -29.23
CA GLU A 40 -0.42 -35.29 -28.04
C GLU A 40 0.65 -35.61 -26.97
N GLN A 41 1.79 -36.14 -27.38
CA GLN A 41 2.87 -36.51 -26.46
C GLN A 41 3.50 -35.28 -25.79
N GLN A 42 3.66 -34.19 -26.53
CA GLN A 42 4.10 -32.90 -25.99
C GLN A 42 3.08 -32.32 -25.01
N GLN A 43 1.78 -32.44 -25.32
CA GLN A 43 0.70 -31.96 -24.45
C GLN A 43 0.67 -32.72 -23.12
N ARG A 44 0.78 -34.05 -23.14
CA ARG A 44 0.89 -34.88 -21.92
C ARG A 44 2.11 -34.53 -21.09
N ARG A 45 3.24 -34.20 -21.73
CA ARG A 45 4.46 -33.79 -21.03
C ARG A 45 4.26 -32.49 -20.27
N ILE A 46 3.58 -31.52 -20.89
CA ILE A 46 3.23 -30.24 -20.29
C ILE A 46 2.26 -30.44 -19.12
N ASP A 47 1.23 -31.27 -19.29
CA ASP A 47 0.28 -31.59 -18.21
C ASP A 47 0.95 -32.29 -17.03
N HIS A 48 1.90 -33.20 -17.29
CA HIS A 48 2.68 -33.83 -16.23
C HIS A 48 3.56 -32.82 -15.47
N LEU A 49 4.10 -31.80 -16.15
CA LEU A 49 4.82 -30.71 -15.49
C LEU A 49 3.84 -29.87 -14.64
N PHE A 50 2.67 -29.51 -15.14
CA PHE A 50 1.68 -28.78 -14.36
C PHE A 50 1.15 -29.57 -13.16
N CYS A 51 0.94 -30.89 -13.28
CA CYS A 51 0.56 -31.75 -12.16
C CYS A 51 1.69 -31.98 -11.15
N ALA A 52 2.96 -32.02 -11.58
CA ALA A 52 4.09 -32.16 -10.66
C ALA A 52 4.46 -30.85 -9.94
N THR A 53 4.12 -29.70 -10.52
CA THR A 53 4.46 -28.37 -9.96
C THR A 53 3.35 -27.79 -9.08
N VAL A 54 2.16 -28.39 -9.08
CA VAL A 54 1.11 -28.09 -8.10
C VAL A 54 1.31 -29.07 -6.94
N PRO A 55 1.79 -28.63 -5.75
CA PRO A 55 1.59 -29.44 -4.56
C PRO A 55 0.09 -29.70 -4.50
N ALA A 56 -0.31 -30.97 -4.53
CA ALA A 56 -1.71 -31.35 -4.44
C ALA A 56 -2.38 -30.43 -3.43
N PRO A 57 -3.41 -29.64 -3.79
CA PRO A 57 -4.12 -28.89 -2.79
C PRO A 57 -4.61 -29.96 -1.83
N ARG A 58 -4.02 -30.01 -0.63
CA ARG A 58 -4.67 -30.65 0.51
C ARG A 58 -6.05 -30.05 0.44
N ARG A 59 -7.04 -30.86 0.06
CA ARG A 59 -8.43 -30.51 0.24
C ARG A 59 -8.57 -30.43 1.75
N VAL A 60 -8.21 -29.28 2.30
CA VAL A 60 -8.67 -28.87 3.61
C VAL A 60 -10.14 -28.69 3.33
N SER A 61 -10.89 -29.75 3.57
CA SER A 61 -12.31 -29.65 3.84
C SER A 61 -12.42 -28.71 5.02
N THR A 62 -12.50 -27.41 4.73
CA THR A 62 -12.91 -26.41 5.70
C THR A 62 -14.38 -26.70 5.96
N SER A 63 -14.64 -27.66 6.84
CA SER A 63 -15.86 -27.63 7.61
C SER A 63 -15.76 -26.32 8.39
N ILE A 64 -16.34 -25.25 7.83
CA ILE A 64 -16.49 -23.98 8.51
C ILE A 64 -17.43 -24.28 9.67
N SER A 65 -16.83 -24.64 10.80
CA SER A 65 -17.56 -24.87 12.04
C SER A 65 -18.04 -23.52 12.55
N THR A 66 -19.27 -23.49 13.06
CA THR A 66 -19.85 -22.36 13.77
C THR A 66 -18.89 -21.79 14.84
N ASP A 67 -18.00 -22.61 15.42
CA ASP A 67 -16.99 -22.15 16.36
C ASP A 67 -15.90 -21.27 15.73
N GLN A 68 -15.49 -21.54 14.49
CA GLN A 68 -14.53 -20.67 13.78
C GLN A 68 -15.17 -19.33 13.43
N ILE A 69 -16.44 -19.34 12.99
CA ILE A 69 -17.20 -18.12 12.73
C ILE A 69 -17.37 -17.31 14.03
N MET A 70 -17.76 -17.97 15.12
CA MET A 70 -17.97 -17.32 16.42
C MET A 70 -16.69 -16.74 17.01
N ARG A 71 -15.53 -17.40 16.84
CA ARG A 71 -14.22 -16.85 17.21
C ARG A 71 -13.85 -15.63 16.36
N ALA A 72 -14.11 -15.67 15.05
CA ALA A 72 -13.87 -14.52 14.17
C ALA A 72 -14.76 -13.32 14.53
N ILE A 73 -16.05 -13.55 14.85
CA ILE A 73 -16.96 -12.51 15.32
C ILE A 73 -16.51 -11.92 16.66
N GLN A 74 -16.05 -12.74 17.60
CA GLN A 74 -15.49 -12.25 18.87
C GLN A 74 -14.22 -11.42 18.67
N GLN A 75 -13.33 -11.84 17.76
CA GLN A 75 -12.15 -11.06 17.40
C GLN A 75 -12.52 -9.74 16.73
N GLN A 76 -13.47 -9.77 15.79
CA GLN A 76 -13.97 -8.57 15.12
C GLN A 76 -14.58 -7.59 16.14
N LYS A 77 -15.39 -8.09 17.08
CA LYS A 77 -16.00 -7.26 18.13
C LYS A 77 -14.94 -6.58 19.00
N LYS A 78 -13.86 -7.29 19.36
CA LYS A 78 -12.73 -6.69 20.09
C LYS A 78 -12.03 -5.60 19.29
N ILE A 79 -11.80 -5.82 18.00
CA ILE A 79 -11.17 -4.82 17.12
C ILE A 79 -12.04 -3.59 16.98
N THR A 80 -13.35 -3.76 16.75
CA THR A 80 -14.30 -2.65 16.67
C THR A 80 -14.33 -1.85 17.97
N GLN A 81 -14.31 -2.54 19.12
CA GLN A 81 -14.31 -1.90 20.42
C GLN A 81 -13.01 -1.11 20.68
N GLN A 82 -11.85 -1.66 20.29
CA GLN A 82 -10.58 -0.94 20.33
C GLN A 82 -10.55 0.28 19.39
N LEU A 83 -11.17 0.18 18.21
CA LEU A 83 -11.25 1.30 17.29
C LEU A 83 -12.11 2.44 17.85
N GLU A 84 -13.24 2.09 18.48
CA GLU A 84 -14.14 3.07 19.09
C GLU A 84 -13.44 3.79 20.26
N ASP A 85 -12.73 3.06 21.11
CA ASP A 85 -11.95 3.64 22.21
C ASP A 85 -10.87 4.60 21.69
N ILE A 86 -10.15 4.23 20.61
CA ILE A 86 -9.15 5.09 19.99
C ILE A 86 -9.79 6.34 19.39
N HIS A 87 -10.92 6.19 18.70
CA HIS A 87 -11.62 7.31 18.09
C HIS A 87 -12.12 8.29 19.15
N GLN A 88 -12.67 7.79 20.25
CA GLN A 88 -13.12 8.60 21.38
C GLN A 88 -11.94 9.29 22.09
N GLN A 89 -10.81 8.61 22.22
CA GLN A 89 -9.58 9.19 22.76
C GLN A 89 -9.03 10.30 21.84
N GLN A 90 -9.08 10.12 20.53
CA GLN A 90 -8.66 11.15 19.56
C GLN A 90 -9.59 12.37 19.61
N GLN A 91 -10.91 12.17 19.63
CA GLN A 91 -11.86 13.28 19.73
C GLN A 91 -11.65 14.10 21.00
N ASN A 92 -11.40 13.45 22.14
CA ASN A 92 -11.12 14.15 23.39
C ASN A 92 -9.81 14.97 23.33
N ARG A 93 -8.75 14.41 22.71
CA ARG A 93 -7.49 15.14 22.50
C ARG A 93 -7.68 16.34 21.58
N VAL A 94 -8.43 16.20 20.49
CA VAL A 94 -8.73 17.29 19.56
C VAL A 94 -9.58 18.37 20.22
N ALA A 95 -10.59 18.00 21.00
CA ALA A 95 -11.42 18.96 21.73
C ALA A 95 -10.60 19.76 22.74
N ARG A 96 -9.74 19.09 23.53
CA ARG A 96 -8.84 19.76 24.48
C ARG A 96 -7.81 20.66 23.78
N LEU A 97 -7.22 20.20 22.68
CA LEU A 97 -6.29 21.00 21.86
C LEU A 97 -6.99 22.21 21.22
N ARG A 98 -8.26 22.09 20.82
CA ARG A 98 -9.01 23.21 20.25
C ARG A 98 -9.22 24.32 21.27
N THR A 99 -9.63 23.99 22.50
CA THR A 99 -9.86 24.99 23.55
C THR A 99 -8.56 25.66 24.00
N VAL A 100 -7.50 24.88 24.18
CA VAL A 100 -6.18 25.43 24.51
C VAL A 100 -5.62 26.25 23.34
N GLY A 101 -5.81 25.76 22.11
CA GLY A 101 -5.38 26.44 20.89
C GLY A 101 -6.06 27.80 20.71
N THR A 102 -7.36 27.92 20.96
CA THR A 102 -8.06 29.20 20.89
C THR A 102 -7.60 30.18 21.97
N ALA A 103 -7.36 29.70 23.20
CA ALA A 103 -6.86 30.55 24.29
C ALA A 103 -5.43 31.05 23.99
N VAL A 104 -4.55 30.18 23.52
CA VAL A 104 -3.18 30.55 23.13
C VAL A 104 -3.18 31.51 21.95
N ALA A 105 -4.04 31.29 20.95
CA ALA A 105 -4.18 32.21 19.82
C ALA A 105 -4.65 33.60 20.28
N ALA A 106 -5.67 33.68 21.14
CA ALA A 106 -6.17 34.95 21.66
C ALA A 106 -5.10 35.71 22.47
N ILE A 107 -4.38 35.02 23.35
CA ILE A 107 -3.27 35.61 24.11
C ILE A 107 -2.17 36.08 23.14
N GLY A 108 -1.82 35.27 22.15
CA GLY A 108 -0.85 35.62 21.12
C GLY A 108 -1.23 36.88 20.34
N PHE A 109 -2.48 37.01 19.91
CA PHE A 109 -2.95 38.21 19.21
C PHE A 109 -2.89 39.46 20.12
N PHE A 110 -3.26 39.32 21.40
CA PHE A 110 -3.22 40.44 22.34
C PHE A 110 -1.79 40.89 22.66
N THR A 111 -0.87 39.94 22.85
CA THR A 111 0.55 40.29 23.06
C THR A 111 1.17 40.87 21.80
N LEU A 112 0.91 40.27 20.63
CA LEU A 112 1.47 40.75 19.36
C LEU A 112 0.97 42.15 18.98
N SER A 113 -0.28 42.48 19.31
CA SER A 113 -0.85 43.82 19.07
C SER A 113 -0.45 44.85 20.12
N SER A 114 -0.23 44.45 21.38
CA SER A 114 0.16 45.38 22.45
C SER A 114 1.65 45.76 22.39
N ILE A 115 2.52 44.89 21.86
CA ILE A 115 3.96 45.16 21.72
C ILE A 115 4.26 46.42 20.86
N PRO A 116 3.69 46.59 19.65
CA PRO A 116 3.88 47.81 18.85
C PRO A 116 3.38 49.08 19.54
N LEU A 117 2.24 48.99 20.25
CA LEU A 117 1.66 50.11 20.98
C LEU A 117 2.56 50.55 22.15
N LEU A 118 3.09 49.58 22.90
CA LEU A 118 4.06 49.83 23.98
C LEU A 118 5.36 50.41 23.45
N LEU A 119 5.90 49.86 22.35
CA LEU A 119 7.08 50.41 21.69
C LEU A 119 6.85 51.86 21.24
N LEU A 120 5.70 52.15 20.65
CA LEU A 120 5.34 53.50 20.21
C LEU A 120 5.23 54.46 21.40
N ALA A 121 4.59 54.05 22.50
CA ALA A 121 4.53 54.85 23.72
C ALA A 121 5.93 55.12 24.32
N VAL A 122 6.81 54.12 24.35
CA VAL A 122 8.19 54.26 24.83
C VAL A 122 9.00 55.19 23.91
N THR A 123 8.86 55.08 22.58
CA THR A 123 9.58 55.97 21.64
C THR A 123 9.23 57.44 21.82
N ILE A 124 8.00 57.76 22.22
CA ILE A 124 7.54 59.14 22.46
C ILE A 124 8.12 59.68 23.77
N ILE A 125 8.27 58.85 24.80
CA ILE A 125 8.68 59.29 26.14
C ILE A 125 10.21 59.25 26.29
N GLN A 126 10.88 58.19 25.84
CA GLN A 126 12.31 57.94 25.96
C GLN A 126 12.86 57.22 24.74
N THR A 127 13.53 57.97 23.86
CA THR A 127 14.11 57.48 22.60
C THR A 127 15.26 56.50 22.81
N ASP A 128 16.08 56.67 23.86
CA ASP A 128 17.24 55.82 24.15
C ASP A 128 16.82 54.36 24.46
N LEU A 129 15.84 54.19 25.35
CA LEU A 129 15.27 52.87 25.69
C LEU A 129 14.66 52.17 24.48
N ALA A 130 14.03 52.91 23.56
CA ALA A 130 13.46 52.33 22.36
C ALA A 130 14.52 51.70 21.44
N VAL A 131 15.68 52.35 21.28
CA VAL A 131 16.79 51.82 20.48
C VAL A 131 17.36 50.55 21.13
N GLN A 132 17.49 50.54 22.46
CA GLN A 132 17.98 49.38 23.21
C GLN A 132 17.03 48.18 23.10
N ILE A 133 15.71 48.42 23.20
CA ILE A 133 14.67 47.39 23.01
C ILE A 133 14.67 46.86 21.57
N LEU A 134 14.80 47.73 20.56
CA LEU A 134 14.89 47.30 19.15
C LEU A 134 16.11 46.39 18.91
N SER A 135 17.25 46.74 19.49
CA SER A 135 18.48 45.94 19.37
C SER A 135 18.32 44.55 19.98
N LEU A 136 17.67 44.45 21.15
CA LEU A 136 17.36 43.17 21.78
C LEU A 136 16.37 42.36 20.95
N LEU A 137 15.33 43.01 20.41
CA LEU A 137 14.31 42.36 19.58
C LEU A 137 14.93 41.79 18.31
N ASN A 138 15.85 42.52 17.68
CA ASN A 138 16.57 42.05 16.49
C ASN A 138 17.39 40.78 16.78
N GLY A 139 18.11 40.75 17.92
CA GLY A 139 18.83 39.55 18.35
C GLY A 139 17.91 38.36 18.63
N VAL A 140 16.73 38.59 19.21
CA VAL A 140 15.73 37.53 19.43
C VAL A 140 15.15 37.01 18.11
N ILE A 141 14.88 37.91 17.15
CA ILE A 141 14.39 37.54 15.81
C ILE A 141 15.42 36.65 15.09
N ASP A 142 16.71 37.00 15.13
CA ASP A 142 17.76 36.18 14.54
C ASP A 142 17.83 34.77 15.15
N ILE A 143 17.74 34.65 16.48
CA ILE A 143 17.70 33.35 17.16
C ILE A 143 16.46 32.54 16.74
N LEU A 144 15.29 33.18 16.64
CA LEU A 144 14.06 32.53 16.21
C LEU A 144 14.14 32.07 14.74
N ILE A 145 14.77 32.85 13.86
CA ILE A 145 14.99 32.48 12.46
C ILE A 145 15.90 31.25 12.37
N ILE A 146 17.01 31.25 13.13
CA ILE A 146 17.92 30.09 13.17
C ILE A 146 17.17 28.86 13.69
N LEU A 147 16.41 28.99 14.78
CA LEU A 147 15.64 27.89 15.34
C LEU A 147 14.59 27.35 14.35
N ALA A 148 13.90 28.25 13.62
CA ALA A 148 12.94 27.88 12.60
C ALA A 148 13.61 27.13 11.44
N GLN A 149 14.80 27.57 11.00
CA GLN A 149 15.58 26.87 9.98
C GLN A 149 16.02 25.47 10.44
N TYR A 150 16.45 25.32 11.70
CA TYR A 150 16.77 24.01 12.28
C TYR A 150 15.53 23.11 12.38
N LEU A 151 14.39 23.64 12.80
CA LEU A 151 13.14 22.89 12.84
C LEU A 151 12.71 22.46 11.43
N GLN A 152 12.81 23.36 10.46
CA GLN A 152 12.46 23.08 9.07
C GLN A 152 13.42 22.05 8.45
N ALA A 153 14.71 22.13 8.73
CA ALA A 153 15.69 21.13 8.32
C ALA A 153 15.40 19.77 9.00
N GLY A 154 15.05 19.76 10.28
CA GLY A 154 14.67 18.55 11.02
C GLY A 154 13.38 17.91 10.50
N LEU A 155 12.32 18.70 10.30
CA LEU A 155 11.05 18.23 9.73
C LEU A 155 11.25 17.74 8.29
N THR A 156 11.99 18.48 7.46
CA THR A 156 12.25 18.02 6.08
C THR A 156 13.09 16.75 6.06
N LEU A 157 14.03 16.55 7.00
CA LEU A 157 14.79 15.31 7.12
C LEU A 157 13.90 14.11 7.52
N VAL A 158 13.03 14.29 8.53
CA VAL A 158 12.09 13.25 8.98
C VAL A 158 11.07 12.92 7.88
N THR A 159 10.52 13.94 7.22
CA THR A 159 9.55 13.76 6.13
C THR A 159 10.21 13.13 4.91
N ARG A 160 11.44 13.54 4.56
CA ARG A 160 12.20 12.99 3.43
C ARG A 160 12.66 11.56 3.67
N ASN A 161 13.00 11.16 4.91
CA ASN A 161 13.29 9.76 5.22
C ASN A 161 12.05 8.86 5.10
N ASN A 162 10.87 9.37 5.48
CA ASN A 162 9.61 8.63 5.33
C ASN A 162 9.19 8.54 3.85
N TRP A 163 9.44 9.60 3.07
CA TRP A 163 9.24 9.62 1.62
C TRP A 163 10.27 8.77 0.86
N LEU A 164 11.52 8.72 1.33
CA LEU A 164 12.56 7.83 0.82
C LEU A 164 12.22 6.37 1.13
N LEU A 165 11.77 6.05 2.34
CA LEU A 165 11.29 4.71 2.69
C LEU A 165 10.08 4.30 1.83
N SER A 166 9.13 5.22 1.61
CA SER A 166 8.00 4.99 0.71
C SER A 166 8.44 4.82 -0.75
N GLY A 167 9.38 5.63 -1.23
CA GLY A 167 9.96 5.54 -2.57
C GLY A 167 10.76 4.26 -2.79
N ILE A 168 11.53 3.82 -1.80
CA ILE A 168 12.26 2.55 -1.82
C ILE A 168 11.27 1.38 -1.81
N ALA A 169 10.25 1.41 -0.95
CA ALA A 169 9.21 0.38 -0.94
C ALA A 169 8.47 0.29 -2.30
N PHE A 170 8.14 1.43 -2.90
CA PHE A 170 7.54 1.50 -4.22
C PHE A 170 8.47 0.94 -5.31
N ALA A 171 9.76 1.31 -5.29
CA ALA A 171 10.75 0.79 -6.23
C ALA A 171 10.91 -0.73 -6.11
N VAL A 172 10.90 -1.29 -4.90
CA VAL A 172 10.94 -2.74 -4.67
C VAL A 172 9.71 -3.43 -5.28
N VAL A 173 8.51 -2.87 -5.10
CA VAL A 173 7.28 -3.43 -5.69
C VAL A 173 7.30 -3.36 -7.22
N VAL A 174 7.77 -2.26 -7.80
CA VAL A 174 7.89 -2.12 -9.26
C VAL A 174 8.92 -3.10 -9.81
N MET A 175 10.08 -3.23 -9.16
CA MET A 175 11.08 -4.22 -9.54
C MET A 175 10.48 -5.62 -9.48
N MET A 176 9.82 -6.00 -8.38
CA MET A 176 9.15 -7.30 -8.23
C MET A 176 8.12 -7.55 -9.34
N GLY A 177 7.31 -6.55 -9.69
CA GLY A 177 6.33 -6.64 -10.78
C GLY A 177 6.98 -6.74 -12.18
N MET A 178 8.11 -6.08 -12.39
CA MET A 178 8.88 -6.18 -13.62
C MET A 178 9.58 -7.53 -13.74
N TRP A 179 10.11 -8.09 -12.65
CA TRP A 179 10.62 -9.45 -12.59
C TRP A 179 9.54 -10.49 -12.93
N LEU A 180 8.31 -10.30 -12.43
CA LEU A 180 7.17 -11.15 -12.78
C LEU A 180 6.75 -11.02 -14.26
N ARG A 181 6.91 -9.83 -14.85
CA ARG A 181 6.71 -9.62 -16.30
C ARG A 181 7.85 -10.19 -17.14
N LEU A 182 9.08 -10.13 -16.68
CA LEU A 182 10.25 -10.67 -17.39
C LEU A 182 10.26 -12.20 -17.37
N MET A 183 9.76 -12.82 -16.30
CA MET A 183 9.51 -14.26 -16.24
C MET A 183 8.29 -14.70 -17.08
N ARG A 184 7.52 -13.75 -17.63
CA ARG A 184 6.46 -14.02 -18.60
C ARG A 184 7.13 -14.13 -19.98
N THR A 185 7.50 -15.34 -20.37
CA THR A 185 8.13 -15.62 -21.66
C THR A 185 7.24 -15.14 -22.83
N PRO A 186 7.86 -14.65 -23.92
CA PRO A 186 7.15 -14.00 -25.01
C PRO A 186 6.24 -14.99 -25.72
N GLN A 187 4.96 -14.64 -25.82
CA GLN A 187 3.97 -15.35 -26.61
C GLN A 187 4.10 -14.79 -28.03
N GLU A 188 4.93 -15.44 -28.86
CA GLU A 188 5.11 -15.08 -30.27
C GLU A 188 3.83 -15.39 -31.08
N ALA A 189 3.54 -14.49 -32.02
CA ALA A 189 2.44 -14.52 -32.99
C ALA A 189 2.74 -15.45 -34.17
#